data_AF-A0A972XZD7-F1
#
_entry.id   AF-A0A972XZD7-F1
#
_cell.length_a   1.000
_cell.length_b   1.000
_cell.length_c   1.000
_cell.angle_alpha   90.00
_cell.angle_beta   90.00
_cell.angle_gamma   90.00
#
_symmetry.space_group_name_H-M   'P 1'
#
loop_
_entity.id
_entity.type
_entity.pdbx_description
1 polymer ?
#
loop_
_entity_poly.entity_id
_entity_poly.type
_entity_poly.pdbx_seq_one_letter_code
_entity_poly.pdbx_strand_id
1 'polypeptide(L)'
;EGTGTPEYAKCVDISTKAALKEMILPGLITIITPIVVGLLFGAEPLGGYMAGVCVSGVMWAIFQNNAGGAWDNAKKSFEAGVEIEGEMTYKGSDAHKAAVTGDTVGDPFKDTSGPSMNILIKLTCLVGLVIAPILGEMAGNGHGHADATEEIEITLYADHQGADHDGHKEVKKEVKVKMEANEDGTAKAIMTITTTDNGDKMIEEKIIEGASVEEVKEKVEKITKGLK
;
A
#
# COMPACT_ATOMS: atom_id res chain seq x y z
N GLU A 1 28.37 47.83 11.87
CA GLU A 1 29.77 48.24 12.14
C GLU A 1 30.78 47.10 12.01
N GLY A 2 30.42 45.83 12.21
CA GLY A 2 31.32 44.70 11.89
C GLY A 2 32.53 44.55 12.83
N THR A 3 32.52 45.27 13.97
CA THR A 3 33.62 45.38 14.93
C THR A 3 33.63 44.31 16.02
N GLY A 4 32.58 43.48 16.12
CA GLY A 4 32.45 42.42 17.13
C GLY A 4 32.47 41.01 16.53
N THR A 5 32.95 40.04 17.30
CA THR A 5 32.88 38.62 16.92
C THR A 5 31.51 38.04 17.28
N PRO A 6 30.75 37.49 16.33
CA PRO A 6 29.45 36.86 16.61
C PRO A 6 29.60 35.57 17.44
N GLU A 7 28.65 35.35 18.35
CA GLU A 7 28.58 34.17 19.22
C GLU A 7 27.93 32.97 18.51
N TYR A 8 28.64 32.35 17.58
CA TYR A 8 28.11 31.22 16.82
C TYR A 8 27.71 30.01 17.70
N ALA A 9 28.44 29.77 18.80
CA ALA A 9 28.17 28.67 19.73
C ALA A 9 26.74 28.72 20.29
N LYS A 10 26.25 29.93 20.59
CA LYS A 10 24.89 30.12 21.13
C LYS A 10 23.80 29.74 20.12
N CYS A 11 23.99 30.06 18.84
CA CYS A 11 23.05 29.66 17.79
C CYS A 11 23.00 28.13 17.63
N VAL A 12 24.16 27.46 17.71
CA VAL A 12 24.26 26.00 17.63
C VAL A 12 23.58 25.33 18.82
N ASP A 13 23.78 25.85 20.04
CA ASP A 13 23.16 25.28 21.24
C ASP A 13 21.63 25.38 21.19
N ILE A 14 21.10 26.51 20.70
CA ILE A 14 19.65 26.72 20.56
C ILE A 14 19.06 25.74 19.56
N SER A 15 19.65 25.61 18.36
CA SER A 15 19.12 24.71 17.33
C SER A 15 19.23 23.25 17.74
N THR A 16 20.34 22.85 18.37
CA THR A 16 20.56 21.48 18.84
C THR A 16 19.54 21.09 19.91
N LYS A 17 19.34 21.94 20.91
CA LYS A 17 18.40 21.66 22.01
C LYS A 17 16.96 21.59 21.51
N ALA A 18 16.58 22.48 20.59
CA ALA A 18 15.25 22.45 19.97
C ALA A 18 15.06 21.18 19.13
N ALA A 19 16.01 20.86 18.24
CA ALA A 19 15.93 19.69 17.37
C ALA A 19 15.79 18.38 18.17
N LEU A 20 16.61 18.18 19.21
CA LEU A 20 16.55 16.98 20.04
C LEU A 20 15.24 16.83 20.79
N LYS A 21 14.65 17.95 21.27
CA LYS A 21 13.40 17.92 22.02
C LYS A 21 12.20 17.69 21.10
N GLU A 22 12.14 18.42 19.99
CA GLU A 22 10.97 18.43 19.11
C GLU A 22 10.90 17.20 18.20
N MET A 23 12.02 16.50 17.94
CA MET A 23 12.03 15.26 17.13
C MET A 23 11.40 14.05 17.86
N ILE A 24 11.34 14.07 19.19
CA ILE A 24 10.79 12.96 19.99
C ILE A 24 9.30 12.76 19.69
N LEU A 25 8.53 13.85 19.64
CA LEU A 25 7.09 13.81 19.47
C LEU A 25 6.64 13.15 18.14
N PRO A 26 7.10 13.58 16.95
CA PRO A 26 6.73 12.95 15.69
C PRO A 26 7.21 11.49 15.60
N GLY A 27 8.36 11.16 16.20
CA GLY A 27 8.84 9.78 16.27
C GLY A 27 7.93 8.88 17.10
N LEU A 28 7.51 9.35 18.29
CA LEU A 28 6.62 8.59 19.18
C LEU A 28 5.24 8.37 18.57
N ILE A 29 4.64 9.40 17.97
CA ILE A 29 3.31 9.30 17.34
C ILE A 29 3.33 8.23 16.23
N THR A 30 4.40 8.20 15.44
CA THR A 30 4.59 7.23 14.34
C THR A 30 4.60 5.77 14.82
N ILE A 31 5.12 5.51 16.03
CA ILE A 31 5.20 4.17 16.61
C ILE A 31 3.92 3.82 17.36
N ILE A 32 3.44 4.73 18.21
CA ILE A 32 2.33 4.48 19.13
C ILE A 32 1.00 4.37 18.39
N THR A 33 0.76 5.21 17.38
CA THR A 33 -0.54 5.25 16.68
C THR A 33 -0.92 3.92 16.03
N PRO A 34 -0.08 3.27 15.20
CA PRO A 34 -0.43 1.96 14.62
C PRO A 34 -0.62 0.87 15.69
N ILE A 35 0.13 0.91 16.80
CA ILE A 35 -0.08 0.00 17.94
C ILE A 35 -1.48 0.18 18.53
N VAL A 36 -1.86 1.42 18.83
CA VAL A 36 -3.17 1.74 19.42
C VAL A 36 -4.30 1.39 18.45
N VAL A 37 -4.15 1.71 17.16
CA VAL A 37 -5.16 1.38 16.15
C VAL A 37 -5.30 -0.14 16.02
N GLY A 38 -4.19 -0.86 15.93
CA GLY A 38 -4.18 -2.32 15.80
C GLY A 38 -4.81 -3.01 17.00
N LEU A 39 -4.44 -2.63 18.23
CA LEU A 39 -4.93 -3.27 19.45
C LEU A 39 -6.40 -2.94 19.75
N LEU A 40 -6.89 -1.75 19.38
CA LEU A 40 -8.27 -1.35 19.67
C LEU A 40 -9.26 -1.75 18.58
N PHE A 41 -8.84 -1.74 17.30
CA PHE A 41 -9.74 -1.92 16.17
C PHE A 41 -9.46 -3.17 15.33
N GLY A 42 -8.32 -3.85 15.52
CA GLY A 42 -7.96 -5.06 14.78
C GLY A 42 -7.15 -4.79 13.51
N ALA A 43 -6.92 -5.87 12.74
CA ALA A 43 -6.00 -5.87 11.61
C ALA A 43 -6.57 -5.16 10.37
N GLU A 44 -7.86 -5.30 10.08
CA GLU A 44 -8.49 -4.72 8.89
C GLU A 44 -8.54 -3.18 8.96
N PRO A 45 -8.95 -2.55 10.08
CA PRO A 45 -8.88 -1.09 10.21
C PRO A 45 -7.44 -0.57 10.24
N LEU A 46 -6.49 -1.34 10.77
CA LEU A 46 -5.06 -1.01 10.71
C LEU A 46 -4.55 -0.97 9.26
N GLY A 47 -4.94 -1.94 8.43
CA GLY A 47 -4.62 -1.94 6.99
C GLY A 47 -5.21 -0.73 6.26
N GLY A 48 -6.47 -0.37 6.55
CA GLY A 48 -7.10 0.83 6.01
C GLY A 48 -6.41 2.13 6.44
N TYR A 49 -6.02 2.23 7.72
CA TYR A 49 -5.24 3.34 8.25
C TYR A 49 -3.90 3.50 7.52
N MET A 50 -3.17 2.40 7.34
CA MET A 50 -1.88 2.40 6.63
C MET A 50 -2.01 2.82 5.16
N ALA A 51 -3.05 2.34 4.48
CA ALA A 51 -3.35 2.76 3.11
C ALA A 51 -3.64 4.26 3.04
N GLY A 52 -4.44 4.78 3.97
CA GLY A 52 -4.74 6.21 4.10
C GLY A 52 -3.50 7.07 4.33
N VAL A 53 -2.68 6.71 5.33
CA VAL A 53 -1.41 7.38 5.64
C VAL A 53 -0.49 7.43 4.42
N CYS A 54 -0.40 6.32 3.66
CA CYS A 54 0.42 6.25 2.46
C CYS A 54 -0.05 7.25 1.39
N VAL A 55 -1.32 7.20 0.99
CA VAL A 55 -1.82 8.04 -0.11
C VAL A 55 -1.83 9.52 0.27
N SER A 56 -2.25 9.87 1.50
CA SER A 56 -2.25 11.27 1.94
C SER A 56 -0.84 11.79 2.15
N GLY A 57 0.03 10.96 2.73
CA GLY A 57 1.39 11.35 3.07
C GLY A 57 2.27 11.58 1.84
N VAL A 58 2.16 10.73 0.81
CA VAL A 58 2.91 10.92 -0.45
C VAL A 58 2.54 12.22 -1.13
N MET A 59 1.24 12.53 -1.22
CA MET A 59 0.77 13.79 -1.82
C MET A 59 1.31 15.00 -1.06
N TRP A 60 1.29 14.95 0.28
CA TRP A 60 1.81 16.03 1.11
C TRP A 60 3.33 16.19 0.98
N ALA A 61 4.08 15.09 0.96
CA ALA A 61 5.53 15.09 0.81
C ALA A 61 5.96 15.77 -0.50
N ILE A 62 5.30 15.40 -1.61
CA ILE A 62 5.57 16.00 -2.93
C ILE A 62 5.24 17.49 -2.92
N PHE A 63 4.08 17.87 -2.39
CA PHE A 63 3.68 19.27 -2.29
C PHE A 63 4.72 20.11 -1.53
N GLN A 64 5.14 19.65 -0.34
CA GLN A 64 6.09 20.39 0.49
C GLN A 64 7.47 20.54 -0.16
N ASN A 65 8.00 19.45 -0.75
CA ASN A 65 9.29 19.47 -1.44
C ASN A 65 9.26 20.43 -2.64
N ASN A 66 8.19 20.36 -3.45
CA ASN A 66 8.06 21.18 -4.65
C ASN A 66 7.78 22.66 -4.31
N ALA A 67 6.90 22.93 -3.35
CA ALA A 67 6.56 24.30 -2.95
C ALA A 67 7.78 25.01 -2.35
N GLY A 68 8.50 24.37 -1.42
CA GLY A 68 9.70 24.96 -0.82
C GLY A 68 10.82 25.15 -1.85
N GLY A 69 11.03 24.18 -2.75
CA GLY A 69 12.00 24.32 -3.84
C GLY A 69 11.65 25.43 -4.83
N ALA A 70 10.35 25.61 -5.15
CA ALA A 70 9.89 26.68 -6.01
C ALA A 70 10.12 28.07 -5.38
N TRP A 71 9.84 28.23 -4.08
CA TRP A 71 10.10 29.50 -3.38
C TRP A 71 11.59 29.84 -3.28
N ASP A 72 12.47 28.85 -3.02
CA ASP A 72 13.93 29.08 -3.02
C ASP A 72 14.45 29.47 -4.40
N ASN A 73 13.97 28.78 -5.45
CA ASN A 73 14.35 29.08 -6.83
C ASN A 73 13.86 30.46 -7.25
N ALA A 74 12.63 30.85 -6.88
CA ALA A 74 12.11 32.19 -7.14
C ALA A 74 12.97 33.27 -6.47
N LYS A 75 13.34 33.09 -5.20
CA LYS A 75 14.27 33.99 -4.49
C LYS A 75 15.60 34.10 -5.25
N LYS A 76 16.21 32.97 -5.64
CA LYS A 76 17.47 32.95 -6.41
C LYS A 76 17.36 33.67 -7.75
N SER A 77 16.22 33.59 -8.45
CA SER A 77 15.99 34.33 -9.69
C SER A 77 16.01 35.85 -9.47
N PHE A 78 15.41 36.36 -8.38
CA PHE A 78 15.49 37.77 -8.04
C PHE A 78 16.89 38.21 -7.58
N GLU A 79 17.66 37.32 -6.96
CA GLU A 79 19.06 37.58 -6.62
C GLU A 79 19.98 37.65 -7.85
N ALA A 80 19.69 36.86 -8.88
CA ALA A 80 20.40 36.89 -10.17
C ALA A 80 19.99 38.07 -11.07
N GLY A 81 18.85 38.71 -10.77
CA GLY A 81 18.24 39.74 -11.60
C GLY A 81 17.31 39.11 -12.63
N VAL A 82 16.02 39.47 -12.57
CA VAL A 82 14.99 38.94 -13.46
C VAL A 82 14.14 40.08 -14.03
N GLU A 83 13.82 40.00 -15.31
CA GLU A 83 12.93 40.96 -15.97
C GLU A 83 11.48 40.51 -15.78
N ILE A 84 10.66 41.40 -15.22
CA ILE A 84 9.21 41.19 -15.05
C ILE A 84 8.52 42.37 -15.71
N GLU A 85 7.66 42.09 -16.70
CA GLU A 85 6.86 43.12 -17.39
C GLU A 85 7.70 44.26 -18.01
N GLY A 86 8.95 43.96 -18.42
CA GLY A 86 9.87 44.95 -19.00
C GLY A 86 10.71 45.72 -17.98
N GLU A 87 10.54 45.46 -16.67
CA GLU A 87 11.34 46.06 -15.61
C GLU A 87 12.29 45.03 -14.97
N MET A 88 13.57 45.38 -14.93
CA MET A 88 14.59 44.55 -14.28
C MET A 88 14.50 44.66 -12.76
N THR A 89 14.18 43.55 -12.12
CA THR A 89 14.01 43.43 -10.68
C THR A 89 15.22 42.73 -10.07
N TYR A 90 15.80 43.32 -9.01
CA TYR A 90 17.06 42.86 -8.41
C TYR A 90 16.94 42.59 -6.90
N LYS A 91 18.03 42.08 -6.33
CA LYS A 91 18.22 41.93 -4.88
C LYS A 91 17.95 43.24 -4.15
N GLY A 92 17.08 43.17 -3.14
CA GLY A 92 16.68 44.31 -2.31
C GLY A 92 15.39 45.01 -2.77
N SER A 93 14.87 44.68 -3.95
CA SER A 93 13.51 45.08 -4.37
C SER A 93 12.44 44.50 -3.45
N ASP A 94 11.23 45.05 -3.50
CA ASP A 94 10.11 44.55 -2.69
C ASP A 94 9.67 43.15 -3.12
N ALA A 95 9.74 42.83 -4.41
CA ALA A 95 9.54 41.47 -4.92
C ALA A 95 10.57 40.48 -4.36
N HIS A 96 11.85 40.88 -4.28
CA HIS A 96 12.89 40.07 -3.65
C HIS A 96 12.60 39.83 -2.15
N LYS A 97 12.18 40.85 -1.39
CA LYS A 97 11.81 40.68 0.04
C LYS A 97 10.63 39.73 0.21
N ALA A 98 9.64 39.79 -0.68
CA ALA A 98 8.52 38.86 -0.68
C ALA A 98 8.99 37.42 -0.98
N ALA A 99 9.88 37.24 -1.95
CA ALA A 99 10.47 35.94 -2.27
C ALA A 99 11.31 35.36 -1.11
N VAL A 100 12.09 36.20 -0.40
CA VAL A 100 12.81 35.79 0.82
C VAL A 100 11.85 35.30 1.90
N THR A 101 10.70 35.97 2.06
CA THR A 101 9.67 35.53 3.01
C THR A 101 9.09 34.18 2.60
N GLY A 102 8.82 33.99 1.30
CA GLY A 102 8.36 32.71 0.76
C GLY A 102 9.35 31.57 0.99
N ASP A 103 10.65 31.80 0.76
CA ASP A 103 11.70 30.81 1.02
C ASP A 103 11.82 30.48 2.51
N THR A 104 11.72 31.47 3.39
CA THR A 104 11.74 31.25 4.86
C THR A 104 10.56 30.39 5.33
N VAL A 105 9.40 30.51 4.68
CA VAL A 105 8.24 29.63 4.92
C VAL A 105 8.45 28.24 4.30
N GLY A 106 9.16 28.17 3.18
CA GLY A 106 9.48 26.94 2.44
C GLY A 106 10.60 26.09 3.05
N ASP A 107 11.52 26.67 3.82
CA ASP A 107 12.66 25.97 4.42
C ASP A 107 12.20 24.80 5.33
N PRO A 108 11.25 24.98 6.28
CA PRO A 108 10.71 23.85 7.04
C PRO A 108 10.06 22.78 6.15
N PHE A 109 9.46 23.17 5.02
CA PHE A 109 8.76 22.25 4.12
C PHE A 109 9.73 21.38 3.34
N LYS A 110 10.74 21.96 2.69
CA LYS A 110 11.68 21.23 1.83
C LYS A 110 12.81 20.54 2.59
N ASP A 111 13.23 21.07 3.73
CA ASP A 111 14.42 20.57 4.45
C ASP A 111 14.08 19.77 5.71
N THR A 112 12.86 19.88 6.24
CA THR A 112 12.44 19.16 7.45
C THR A 112 11.26 18.23 7.18
N SER A 113 10.05 18.74 6.98
CA SER A 113 8.85 17.90 6.98
C SER A 113 8.67 17.07 5.71
N GLY A 114 8.97 17.63 4.54
CA GLY A 114 8.77 16.98 3.24
C GLY A 114 9.62 15.71 3.09
N PRO A 115 10.95 15.76 3.29
CA PRO A 115 11.79 14.56 3.28
C PRO A 115 11.45 13.58 4.41
N SER A 116 11.13 14.09 5.60
CA SER A 116 10.79 13.25 6.76
C SER A 116 9.49 12.47 6.58
N MET A 117 8.54 12.99 5.81
CA MET A 117 7.25 12.34 5.57
C MET A 117 7.40 10.97 4.89
N ASN A 118 8.34 10.83 3.96
CA ASN A 118 8.61 9.55 3.30
C ASN A 118 9.12 8.49 4.29
N ILE A 119 9.95 8.90 5.25
CA ILE A 119 10.43 8.02 6.32
C ILE A 119 9.29 7.69 7.28
N LEU A 120 8.49 8.68 7.67
CA LEU A 120 7.37 8.51 8.58
C LEU A 120 6.36 7.48 8.07
N ILE A 121 5.99 7.56 6.79
CA ILE A 121 5.08 6.60 6.15
C ILE A 121 5.66 5.19 6.22
N LYS A 122 6.94 5.02 5.82
CA LYS A 122 7.60 3.71 5.83
C LYS A 122 7.70 3.12 7.23
N LEU A 123 8.04 3.94 8.23
CA LEU A 123 8.13 3.50 9.62
C LEU A 123 6.74 3.13 10.17
N THR A 124 5.71 3.94 9.92
CA THR A 124 4.33 3.64 10.33
C THR A 124 3.89 2.29 9.75
N CYS A 125 4.12 2.08 8.45
CA CYS A 125 3.73 0.85 7.77
C CYS A 125 4.54 -0.36 8.27
N LEU A 126 5.85 -0.20 8.49
CA LEU A 126 6.69 -1.27 9.04
C LEU A 126 6.22 -1.70 10.43
N VAL A 127 5.93 -0.74 11.32
CA VAL A 127 5.40 -1.04 12.66
C VAL A 127 4.06 -1.77 12.57
N GLY A 128 3.15 -1.30 11.71
CA GLY A 128 1.86 -1.98 11.50
C GLY A 128 2.01 -3.42 11.00
N LEU A 129 2.92 -3.66 10.05
CA LEU A 129 3.21 -5.02 9.55
C LEU A 129 3.80 -5.94 10.61
N VAL A 130 4.66 -5.42 11.50
CA VAL A 130 5.23 -6.21 12.59
C VAL A 130 4.17 -6.63 13.62
N ILE A 131 3.13 -5.81 13.80
CA ILE A 131 2.08 -6.04 14.79
C ILE A 131 0.95 -6.93 14.21
N ALA A 132 0.74 -6.95 12.90
CA ALA A 132 -0.35 -7.69 12.27
C ALA A 132 -0.41 -9.19 12.65
N PRO A 133 0.70 -9.97 12.69
CA PRO A 133 0.67 -11.36 13.14
C PRO A 133 0.25 -11.51 14.60
N ILE A 134 0.72 -10.60 15.46
CA ILE A 134 0.40 -10.59 16.90
C ILE A 134 -1.09 -10.33 17.11
N LEU A 135 -1.70 -9.45 16.30
CA LEU A 135 -3.14 -9.22 16.34
C LEU A 135 -3.93 -10.44 15.85
N GLY A 136 -3.44 -11.13 14.83
CA GLY A 136 -4.01 -12.40 14.37
C GLY A 136 -4.00 -13.47 15.48
N GLU A 137 -2.87 -13.62 16.17
CA GLU A 137 -2.74 -14.55 17.31
C GLU A 137 -3.61 -14.14 18.51
N MET A 138 -3.69 -12.84 18.83
CA MET A 138 -4.54 -12.34 19.94
C MET A 138 -6.04 -12.44 19.64
N ALA A 139 -6.43 -12.27 18.38
CA ALA A 139 -7.80 -12.56 17.93
C ALA A 139 -8.08 -14.08 17.89
N GLY A 140 -7.03 -14.89 17.75
CA GLY A 140 -7.02 -16.35 17.66
C GLY A 140 -7.37 -17.16 18.92
N ASN A 141 -7.96 -16.55 19.97
CA ASN A 141 -8.80 -17.31 20.90
C ASN A 141 -10.24 -17.51 20.35
N GLY A 142 -10.52 -17.05 19.14
CA GLY A 142 -11.54 -17.59 18.25
C GLY A 142 -10.87 -17.99 16.94
N HIS A 143 -11.01 -19.25 16.55
CA HIS A 143 -10.54 -19.82 15.29
C HIS A 143 -10.70 -18.84 14.12
N GLY A 144 -9.57 -18.48 13.55
CA GLY A 144 -9.46 -17.52 12.47
C GLY A 144 -8.00 -17.45 12.05
N HIS A 145 -7.39 -18.61 11.75
CA HIS A 145 -6.30 -18.56 10.78
C HIS A 145 -6.85 -17.85 9.55
N ALA A 146 -6.28 -16.68 9.25
CA ALA A 146 -6.12 -16.31 7.87
C ALA A 146 -5.15 -17.34 7.28
N ASP A 147 -5.68 -18.53 7.00
CA ASP A 147 -5.00 -19.47 6.14
C ASP A 147 -4.73 -18.72 4.86
N ALA A 148 -3.47 -18.73 4.45
CA ALA A 148 -3.11 -18.39 3.10
C ALA A 148 -3.88 -19.35 2.19
N THR A 149 -5.07 -18.94 1.76
CA THR A 149 -5.81 -19.61 0.70
C THR A 149 -4.94 -19.45 -0.54
N GLU A 150 -4.14 -20.48 -0.82
CA GLU A 150 -3.66 -20.72 -2.17
C GLU A 150 -4.91 -20.96 -3.03
N GLU A 151 -5.47 -19.90 -3.61
CA GLU A 151 -6.46 -19.99 -4.67
C GLU A 151 -5.76 -20.55 -5.91
N ILE A 152 -5.69 -21.88 -5.99
CA ILE A 152 -5.26 -22.58 -7.20
C ILE A 152 -6.46 -22.63 -8.15
N GLU A 153 -6.66 -21.56 -8.93
CA GLU A 153 -7.68 -21.50 -9.98
C GLU A 153 -7.23 -22.34 -11.20
N ILE A 154 -7.61 -23.61 -11.24
CA ILE A 154 -7.40 -24.48 -12.41
C ILE A 154 -8.64 -24.42 -13.29
N THR A 155 -8.59 -23.59 -14.33
CA THR A 155 -9.59 -23.60 -15.41
C THR A 155 -9.15 -24.59 -16.49
N LEU A 156 -9.82 -25.74 -16.60
CA LEU A 156 -9.57 -26.73 -17.67
C LEU A 156 -10.67 -26.66 -18.71
N TYR A 157 -10.32 -26.24 -19.94
CA TYR A 157 -11.20 -26.32 -21.10
C TYR A 157 -11.11 -27.73 -21.70
N ALA A 158 -12.22 -28.48 -21.69
CA ALA A 158 -12.37 -29.69 -22.48
C ALA A 158 -13.06 -29.33 -23.80
N ASP A 159 -12.29 -29.10 -24.85
CA ASP A 159 -12.80 -28.92 -26.21
C ASP A 159 -12.87 -30.30 -26.88
N HIS A 160 -14.06 -30.74 -27.27
CA HIS A 160 -14.23 -31.99 -28.01
C HIS A 160 -14.45 -31.62 -29.49
N GLN A 161 -13.39 -31.63 -30.28
CA GLN A 161 -13.48 -31.58 -31.75
C GLN A 161 -13.60 -33.01 -32.29
N GLY A 162 -14.70 -33.29 -32.99
CA GLY A 162 -14.88 -34.46 -33.84
C GLY A 162 -15.86 -34.12 -34.96
N ALA A 163 -15.41 -34.21 -36.22
CA ALA A 163 -16.13 -33.78 -37.41
C ALA A 163 -17.05 -34.86 -37.99
N ASP A 164 -18.22 -34.44 -38.47
CA ASP A 164 -18.81 -34.67 -39.81
C ASP A 164 -20.29 -35.08 -39.84
N HIS A 165 -21.00 -34.35 -40.72
CA HIS A 165 -22.28 -34.59 -41.37
C HIS A 165 -23.53 -34.95 -40.53
N ASP A 166 -24.57 -34.13 -40.77
CA ASP A 166 -25.93 -34.19 -40.26
C ASP A 166 -26.13 -33.61 -38.84
N GLY A 167 -26.79 -32.45 -38.81
CA GLY A 167 -26.69 -31.47 -37.73
C GLY A 167 -27.09 -31.98 -36.35
N HIS A 168 -26.23 -31.76 -35.35
CA HIS A 168 -26.60 -31.76 -33.94
C HIS A 168 -25.64 -30.94 -33.05
N LYS A 169 -26.28 -30.18 -32.14
CA LYS A 169 -25.93 -29.79 -30.76
C LYS A 169 -24.47 -29.63 -30.34
N GLU A 170 -24.13 -28.40 -29.95
CA GLU A 170 -22.88 -28.02 -29.31
C GLU A 170 -23.02 -28.15 -27.77
N VAL A 171 -22.28 -29.08 -27.15
CA VAL A 171 -22.26 -29.27 -25.70
C VAL A 171 -20.92 -28.81 -25.13
N LYS A 172 -20.91 -27.71 -24.38
CA LYS A 172 -19.70 -27.14 -23.76
C LYS A 172 -19.66 -27.43 -22.26
N LYS A 173 -18.57 -28.02 -21.76
CA LYS A 173 -18.37 -28.28 -20.32
C LYS A 173 -17.23 -27.42 -19.77
N GLU A 174 -17.52 -26.65 -18.72
CA GLU A 174 -16.55 -25.83 -17.98
C GLU A 174 -16.45 -26.36 -16.56
N VAL A 175 -15.24 -26.64 -16.08
CA VAL A 175 -15.01 -27.14 -14.71
C VAL A 175 -14.17 -26.12 -13.95
N LYS A 176 -14.69 -25.62 -12.83
CA LYS A 176 -13.97 -24.77 -11.88
C LYS A 176 -13.75 -25.54 -10.59
N VAL A 177 -12.57 -25.47 -10.02
CA VAL A 177 -12.26 -26.12 -8.75
C VAL A 177 -11.72 -25.07 -7.80
N LYS A 178 -12.37 -24.93 -6.63
CA LYS A 178 -11.89 -24.13 -5.50
C LYS A 178 -11.45 -25.07 -4.40
N MET A 179 -10.28 -24.86 -3.82
CA MET A 179 -9.75 -25.72 -2.75
C MET A 179 -9.49 -24.91 -1.48
N GLU A 180 -9.83 -25.50 -0.34
CA GLU A 180 -9.69 -24.94 1.00
C GLU A 180 -8.97 -26.00 1.84
N ALA A 181 -7.79 -25.65 2.39
CA ALA A 181 -7.07 -26.50 3.34
C ALA A 181 -7.51 -26.11 4.75
N ASN A 182 -7.68 -27.10 5.62
CA ASN A 182 -8.03 -26.90 7.03
C ASN A 182 -6.78 -27.05 7.91
N GLU A 183 -6.76 -26.33 9.04
CA GLU A 183 -5.67 -26.34 10.04
C GLU A 183 -5.33 -27.74 10.61
N ASP A 184 -6.24 -28.71 10.49
CA ASP A 184 -6.07 -30.10 10.94
C ASP A 184 -5.30 -30.98 9.93
N GLY A 185 -4.84 -30.41 8.82
CA GLY A 185 -4.16 -31.09 7.72
C GLY A 185 -5.11 -31.70 6.68
N THR A 186 -6.42 -31.64 6.90
CA THR A 186 -7.43 -32.07 5.92
C THR A 186 -7.65 -31.00 4.86
N ALA A 187 -8.20 -31.38 3.71
CA ALA A 187 -8.53 -30.43 2.66
C ALA A 187 -9.91 -30.71 2.06
N LYS A 188 -10.52 -29.66 1.53
CA LYS A 188 -11.82 -29.65 0.88
C LYS A 188 -11.70 -28.97 -0.47
N ALA A 189 -12.19 -29.61 -1.53
CA ALA A 189 -12.33 -29.01 -2.85
C ALA A 189 -13.80 -28.94 -3.25
N ILE A 190 -14.22 -27.77 -3.73
CA ILE A 190 -15.52 -27.52 -4.34
C ILE A 190 -15.28 -27.49 -5.85
N MET A 191 -15.80 -28.49 -6.55
CA MET A 191 -15.75 -28.57 -8.00
C MET A 191 -17.11 -28.17 -8.58
N THR A 192 -17.14 -27.15 -9.41
CA THR A 192 -18.33 -26.66 -10.13
C THR A 192 -18.20 -27.05 -11.60
N ILE A 193 -19.08 -27.92 -12.09
CA ILE A 193 -19.17 -28.35 -13.49
C ILE A 193 -20.35 -27.62 -14.13
N THR A 194 -20.08 -26.80 -15.14
CA THR A 194 -21.10 -26.14 -15.95
C THR A 194 -21.19 -26.84 -17.30
N THR A 195 -22.29 -27.53 -17.58
CA THR A 195 -22.60 -28.09 -18.90
C THR A 195 -23.57 -27.17 -19.63
N THR A 196 -23.21 -26.71 -20.81
CA THR A 196 -24.07 -25.92 -21.70
C THR A 196 -24.46 -26.78 -22.88
N ASP A 197 -25.73 -27.18 -23.00
CA ASP A 197 -26.29 -27.86 -24.20
C ASP A 197 -27.25 -26.88 -24.87
N ASN A 198 -26.95 -26.47 -26.10
CA ASN A 198 -27.85 -25.68 -26.94
C ASN A 198 -28.34 -24.34 -26.32
N GLY A 199 -27.55 -23.74 -25.43
CA GLY A 199 -27.85 -22.47 -24.74
C GLY A 199 -28.36 -22.62 -23.30
N ASP A 200 -28.81 -23.82 -22.91
CA ASP A 200 -29.23 -24.13 -21.55
C ASP A 200 -28.04 -24.56 -20.69
N LYS A 201 -27.85 -23.88 -19.55
CA LYS A 201 -26.74 -24.13 -18.61
C LYS A 201 -27.20 -24.97 -17.44
N MET A 202 -26.50 -26.08 -17.20
CA MET A 202 -26.64 -26.91 -16.02
C MET A 202 -25.36 -26.78 -15.18
N ILE A 203 -25.50 -26.36 -13.92
CA ILE A 203 -24.39 -26.22 -12.98
C ILE A 203 -24.51 -27.34 -11.94
N GLU A 204 -23.48 -28.15 -11.79
CA GLU A 204 -23.38 -29.20 -10.79
C GLU A 204 -22.20 -28.90 -9.87
N GLU A 205 -22.45 -28.82 -8.57
CA GLU A 205 -21.41 -28.64 -7.55
C GLU A 205 -21.14 -29.95 -6.83
N LYS A 206 -19.85 -30.28 -6.69
CA LYS A 206 -19.40 -31.48 -6.01
C LYS A 206 -18.33 -31.13 -4.99
N ILE A 207 -18.58 -31.53 -3.76
CA ILE A 207 -17.65 -31.35 -2.64
C ILE A 207 -16.81 -32.61 -2.49
N ILE A 208 -15.50 -32.44 -2.43
CA ILE A 208 -14.51 -33.51 -2.29
C ILE A 208 -13.67 -33.21 -1.06
N GLU A 209 -13.74 -34.09 -0.06
CA GLU A 209 -12.95 -33.99 1.17
C GLU A 209 -11.86 -35.07 1.20
N GLY A 210 -10.73 -34.77 1.83
CA GLY A 210 -9.60 -35.69 1.97
C GLY A 210 -8.72 -35.35 3.15
N ALA A 211 -7.91 -36.33 3.57
CA ALA A 211 -7.05 -36.23 4.75
C ALA A 211 -5.75 -35.47 4.47
N SER A 212 -5.45 -35.15 3.20
CA SER A 212 -4.38 -34.24 2.80
C SER A 212 -4.72 -33.51 1.49
N VAL A 213 -4.01 -32.41 1.24
CA VAL A 213 -4.14 -31.60 0.01
C VAL A 213 -3.81 -32.44 -1.24
N GLU A 214 -2.80 -33.32 -1.18
CA GLU A 214 -2.45 -34.19 -2.31
C GLU A 214 -3.54 -35.21 -2.64
N GLU A 215 -4.19 -35.78 -1.63
CA GLU A 215 -5.28 -36.76 -1.82
C GLU A 215 -6.48 -36.12 -2.54
N VAL A 216 -6.86 -34.91 -2.12
CA VAL A 216 -7.96 -34.17 -2.75
C VAL A 216 -7.60 -33.78 -4.18
N LYS A 217 -6.36 -33.35 -4.43
CA LYS A 217 -5.89 -33.02 -5.78
C LYS A 217 -5.93 -34.22 -6.73
N GLU A 218 -5.50 -35.41 -6.28
CA GLU A 218 -5.62 -36.63 -7.08
C GLU A 218 -7.08 -37.01 -7.38
N LYS A 219 -7.98 -36.87 -6.40
CA LYS A 219 -9.41 -37.14 -6.59
C LYS A 219 -10.03 -36.18 -7.61
N VAL A 220 -9.70 -34.90 -7.53
CA VAL A 220 -10.11 -33.87 -8.51
C VAL A 220 -9.58 -34.22 -9.90
N GLU A 221 -8.29 -34.54 -10.05
CA GLU A 221 -7.72 -34.91 -11.34
C GLU A 221 -8.36 -36.15 -11.97
N LYS A 222 -8.68 -37.19 -11.17
CA LYS A 222 -9.37 -38.38 -11.65
C LYS A 222 -10.77 -38.06 -12.18
N ILE A 223 -11.52 -37.22 -11.47
CA ILE A 223 -12.87 -36.82 -11.89
C ILE A 223 -12.81 -35.96 -13.15
N THR A 224 -11.87 -35.02 -13.22
CA THR A 224 -11.68 -34.17 -14.40
C THR A 224 -11.22 -34.97 -15.63
N LYS A 225 -10.38 -36.00 -15.46
CA LYS A 225 -10.00 -36.91 -16.55
C LYS A 225 -11.16 -37.78 -17.04
N GLY A 226 -12.11 -38.14 -16.18
CA GLY A 226 -13.32 -38.88 -16.56
C GLY A 226 -14.40 -38.01 -17.22
N LEU A 227 -14.24 -36.69 -17.22
CA LEU A 227 -15.15 -35.72 -17.84
C LEU A 227 -14.71 -35.29 -19.25
N LYS A 228 -13.45 -35.56 -19.62
CA LYS A 228 -12.95 -35.50 -21.00
C LYS A 228 -13.42 -36.72 -21.78
#